data_AF-A0A0M8QU38-F1
#
_entry.id   AF-A0A0M8QU38-F1
#
_cell.length_a   1.000
_cell.length_b   1.000
_cell.length_c   1.000
_cell.angle_alpha   90.00
_cell.angle_beta   90.00
_cell.angle_gamma   90.00
#
_symmetry.space_group_name_H-M   'P 1'
#
loop_
_entity.id
_entity.type
_entity.pdbx_description
1 polymer ?
#
loop_
_entity_poly.entity_id
_entity_poly.type
_entity_poly.pdbx_seq_one_letter_code
_entity_poly.pdbx_strand_id
1 'polypeptide(L)'
;YDGGQSSDGKHTSSVYTLTSTGTQFTVAKTWTSSGSFNWSASQPTSGDYNADGKDDIAILYDKGTAADGRKRDALFFLRSTGTSLQSPVETWSGSVV
;
A
#
# COMPACT_ATOMS: atom_id res chain seq x y z
N TYR A 1 6.38 0.18 6.67
CA TYR A 1 7.66 -0.41 7.11
C TYR A 1 7.93 -1.64 6.25
N ASP A 2 9.14 -1.76 5.71
CA ASP A 2 9.65 -2.96 5.06
C ASP A 2 10.13 -3.94 6.15
N GLY A 3 9.27 -4.87 6.55
CA GLY A 3 9.55 -5.93 7.52
C GLY A 3 10.59 -6.96 7.08
N GLY A 4 11.55 -6.60 6.23
CA GLY A 4 12.55 -7.48 5.64
C GLY A 4 12.05 -8.31 4.46
N GLN A 5 12.89 -9.22 3.97
CA GLN A 5 12.49 -10.26 3.03
C GLN A 5 12.20 -11.55 3.80
N SER A 6 11.09 -12.22 3.47
CA SER A 6 10.84 -13.60 3.92
C SER A 6 11.88 -14.54 3.32
N SER A 7 11.97 -15.76 3.86
CA SER A 7 12.93 -16.78 3.40
C SER A 7 12.77 -17.19 1.93
N ASP A 8 11.63 -16.88 1.31
CA ASP A 8 11.35 -17.05 -0.12
C ASP A 8 11.60 -15.78 -0.96
N GLY A 9 12.23 -14.75 -0.38
CA GLY A 9 12.65 -13.53 -1.07
C GLY A 9 11.58 -12.44 -1.22
N LYS A 10 10.37 -12.63 -0.68
CA LYS A 10 9.30 -11.63 -0.78
C LYS A 10 9.48 -10.53 0.27
N HIS A 11 9.32 -9.26 -0.12
CA HIS A 11 9.32 -8.17 0.85
C HIS A 11 8.07 -8.28 1.75
N THR A 12 8.25 -8.18 3.05
CA THR A 12 7.14 -8.03 3.98
C THR A 12 6.87 -6.55 4.17
N SER A 13 5.66 -6.08 3.93
CA SER A 13 5.27 -4.69 4.21
C SER A 13 4.27 -4.68 5.36
N SER A 14 4.37 -3.68 6.23
CA SER A 14 3.34 -3.40 7.25
C SER A 14 2.88 -1.95 7.15
N VAL A 15 1.57 -1.75 7.35
CA VAL A 15 0.96 -0.44 7.52
C VAL A 15 0.61 -0.24 8.98
N TYR A 16 0.98 0.93 9.49
CA TYR A 16 0.64 1.40 10.81
C TYR A 16 -0.23 2.65 10.67
N THR A 17 -1.37 2.66 11.32
CA THR A 17 -2.25 3.82 11.38
C THR A 17 -2.03 4.53 12.70
N LEU A 18 -1.84 5.84 12.64
CA LEU A 18 -1.67 6.72 13.79
C LEU A 18 -2.93 7.56 13.93
N THR A 19 -3.80 7.19 14.87
CA THR A 19 -5.05 7.93 15.09
C THR A 19 -4.81 9.04 16.10
N SER A 20 -5.03 10.29 15.70
CA SER A 20 -4.91 11.43 16.61
C SER A 20 -6.05 11.44 17.63
N THR A 21 -5.73 11.69 18.89
CA THR A 21 -6.72 11.98 19.96
C THR A 21 -6.80 13.49 20.25
N GLY A 22 -6.15 14.32 19.44
CA GLY A 22 -6.01 15.76 19.65
C GLY A 22 -4.80 16.17 20.51
N THR A 23 -4.27 15.27 21.34
CA THR A 23 -3.09 15.50 22.20
C THR A 23 -2.00 14.44 22.05
N GLN A 24 -2.34 13.28 21.50
CA GLN A 24 -1.42 12.16 21.25
C GLN A 24 -1.89 11.36 20.04
N PHE A 25 -1.09 10.37 19.63
CA PHE A 25 -1.48 9.37 18.65
C PHE A 25 -1.61 8.00 19.30
N THR A 26 -2.65 7.25 18.94
CA THR A 26 -2.71 5.81 19.17
C THR A 26 -2.22 5.09 17.92
N VAL A 27 -1.37 4.09 18.11
CA VAL A 27 -0.75 3.35 17.01
C VAL A 27 -1.37 1.98 16.90
N ALA A 28 -1.83 1.62 15.70
CA ALA A 28 -2.28 0.27 15.39
C ALA A 28 -1.54 -0.24 14.15
N LYS A 29 -1.03 -1.48 14.20
CA LYS A 29 -0.60 -2.19 12.99
C LYS A 29 -1.87 -2.72 12.31
N THR A 30 -2.29 -2.06 11.24
CA THR A 30 -3.60 -2.30 10.61
C THR A 30 -3.54 -3.27 9.45
N TRP A 31 -2.34 -3.54 8.91
CA TRP A 31 -2.13 -4.55 7.89
C TRP A 31 -0.68 -5.04 7.85
N THR A 32 -0.48 -6.31 7.46
CA THR A 32 0.82 -6.90 7.15
C THR A 32 0.66 -7.81 5.94
N SER A 33 1.52 -7.67 4.95
CA SER A 33 1.52 -8.54 3.77
C SER A 33 2.04 -9.94 4.12
N SER A 34 1.57 -10.96 3.39
CA SER A 34 2.21 -12.28 3.30
C SER A 34 3.33 -12.35 2.23
N GLY A 35 3.82 -11.18 1.78
CA GLY A 35 4.77 -10.99 0.68
C GLY A 35 4.21 -9.97 -0.32
N SER A 36 4.84 -8.79 -0.44
CA SER A 36 4.30 -7.66 -1.19
C SER A 36 5.36 -6.58 -1.49
N PHE A 37 4.97 -5.31 -1.35
CA PHE A 37 5.62 -4.11 -1.88
C PHE A 37 7.09 -3.93 -1.49
N ASN A 38 7.91 -3.55 -2.47
CA ASN A 38 9.19 -2.91 -2.24
C ASN A 38 8.97 -1.40 -2.00
N TRP A 39 9.50 -0.88 -0.89
CA TRP A 39 9.40 0.55 -0.55
C TRP A 39 9.96 1.46 -1.65
N SER A 40 11.09 1.11 -2.26
CA SER A 40 11.71 1.94 -3.30
C SER A 40 10.88 2.02 -4.59
N ALA A 41 9.96 1.07 -4.78
CA ALA A 41 9.05 1.03 -5.92
C ALA A 41 7.65 1.56 -5.55
N SER A 42 7.43 2.02 -4.32
CA SER A 42 6.10 2.38 -3.82
C SER A 42 5.98 3.88 -3.56
N GLN A 43 4.84 4.45 -3.98
CA GLN A 43 4.41 5.80 -3.60
C GLN A 43 3.03 5.71 -2.94
N PRO A 44 2.97 5.55 -1.61
CA PRO A 44 1.72 5.47 -0.88
C PRO A 44 1.10 6.86 -0.65
N THR A 45 -0.22 6.92 -0.70
CA THR A 45 -1.06 8.08 -0.41
C THR A 45 -2.26 7.64 0.44
N SER A 46 -2.84 8.58 1.19
CA SER A 46 -4.02 8.34 2.01
C SER A 46 -5.12 9.35 1.73
N GLY A 47 -6.37 8.90 1.81
CA GLY A 47 -7.56 9.74 1.71
C GLY A 47 -8.83 8.91 1.56
N ASP A 48 -9.98 9.52 1.81
CA ASP A 48 -11.29 8.87 1.59
C ASP A 48 -11.61 8.78 0.09
N TYR A 49 -11.01 7.80 -0.59
CA TYR A 49 -11.15 7.61 -2.03
C TYR A 49 -12.47 6.94 -2.41
N ASN A 50 -13.14 6.29 -1.46
CA ASN A 50 -14.40 5.59 -1.69
C ASN A 50 -15.65 6.33 -1.14
N ALA A 51 -15.45 7.50 -0.55
CA ALA A 51 -16.49 8.37 0.02
C ALA A 51 -17.32 7.72 1.14
N ASP A 52 -16.69 6.90 2.01
CA ASP A 52 -17.35 6.29 3.17
C ASP A 52 -16.96 6.93 4.53
N GLY A 53 -16.32 8.09 4.47
CA GLY A 53 -15.92 8.89 5.63
C GLY A 53 -14.68 8.37 6.34
N LYS A 54 -13.89 7.49 5.70
CA LYS A 54 -12.67 6.91 6.27
C LYS A 54 -11.54 7.01 5.27
N ASP A 55 -10.36 7.39 5.76
CA ASP A 55 -9.17 7.40 4.91
C ASP A 55 -8.77 5.96 4.52
N ASP A 56 -8.68 5.73 3.22
CA ASP A 56 -8.11 4.55 2.58
C ASP A 56 -6.63 4.75 2.26
N ILE A 57 -5.97 3.71 1.73
CA ILE A 57 -4.62 3.81 1.18
C ILE A 57 -4.62 3.49 -0.31
N ALA A 58 -3.95 4.33 -1.10
CA ALA A 58 -3.62 4.04 -2.50
C ALA A 58 -2.10 3.99 -2.67
N ILE A 59 -1.60 3.02 -3.44
CA ILE A 59 -0.17 2.85 -3.69
C ILE A 59 0.05 2.80 -5.21
N LEU A 60 0.72 3.81 -5.74
CA LEU A 60 1.32 3.70 -7.07
C LEU A 60 2.59 2.86 -6.95
N TYR A 61 2.72 1.85 -7.79
CA TYR A 61 3.79 0.86 -7.70
C TYR A 61 4.49 0.67 -9.04
N ASP A 62 5.81 0.87 -9.05
CA ASP A 62 6.69 0.57 -10.19
C ASP A 62 6.87 -0.95 -10.30
N LYS A 63 6.24 -1.56 -11.31
CA LYS A 63 6.36 -3.00 -11.66
C LYS A 63 7.57 -3.28 -12.54
N GLY A 64 8.43 -2.30 -12.75
CA GLY A 64 9.66 -2.40 -13.52
C GLY A 64 9.42 -2.19 -15.01
N THR A 65 10.29 -2.80 -15.80
CA THR A 65 10.27 -2.69 -17.27
C THR A 65 9.91 -4.04 -17.88
N ALA A 66 8.91 -4.07 -18.75
CA ALA A 66 8.54 -5.27 -19.48
C ALA A 66 9.60 -5.64 -20.52
N ALA A 67 9.54 -6.87 -21.04
CA ALA A 67 10.51 -7.37 -22.02
C ALA A 67 10.57 -6.55 -23.32
N ASP A 68 9.51 -5.82 -23.63
CA ASP A 68 9.41 -4.90 -24.78
C ASP A 68 9.97 -3.49 -24.50
N GLY A 69 10.57 -3.26 -23.33
CA GLY A 69 11.18 -2.00 -22.93
C GLY A 69 10.23 -0.99 -22.30
N ARG A 70 8.92 -1.29 -22.20
CA ARG A 70 7.95 -0.36 -21.61
C ARG A 70 7.96 -0.40 -20.09
N LYS A 71 7.90 0.77 -19.44
CA LYS A 71 7.67 0.87 -17.99
C LYS A 71 6.28 0.39 -17.64
N ARG A 72 6.15 -0.30 -16.51
CA ARG A 72 4.89 -0.85 -16.02
C ARG A 72 4.65 -0.31 -14.64
N ASP A 73 3.50 0.31 -14.46
CA ASP A 73 3.01 0.79 -13.18
C ASP A 73 1.71 0.05 -12.82
N ALA A 74 1.39 0.06 -11.54
CA ALA A 74 0.09 -0.37 -11.04
C ALA A 74 -0.40 0.54 -9.92
N LEU A 75 -1.72 0.64 -9.80
CA LEU A 75 -2.38 1.26 -8.68
C LEU A 75 -3.00 0.17 -7.82
N PHE A 76 -2.61 0.14 -6.56
CA PHE A 76 -3.22 -0.70 -5.54
C PHE A 76 -4.09 0.13 -4.60
N PHE A 77 -5.24 -0.41 -4.24
CA PHE A 77 -6.16 0.18 -3.28
C PHE A 77 -6.33 -0.73 -2.07
N LEU A 78 -6.18 -0.18 -0.87
CA LEU A 78 -6.46 -0.85 0.39
C LEU A 78 -7.61 -0.10 1.07
N ARG A 79 -8.79 -0.72 1.05
CA ARG A 79 -9.97 -0.15 1.70
C ARG A 79 -9.82 -0.16 3.22
N SER A 80 -10.15 0.94 3.86
CA SER A 80 -10.26 1.05 5.31
C SER A 80 -11.62 0.60 5.82
N THR A 81 -11.60 -0.09 6.96
CA THR A 81 -12.81 -0.37 7.76
C THR A 81 -12.94 0.59 8.94
N GLY A 82 -11.97 1.49 9.13
CA GLY A 82 -11.83 2.38 10.29
C GLY A 82 -10.95 1.81 11.39
N THR A 83 -10.79 0.49 11.47
CA THR A 83 -9.92 -0.18 12.46
C THR A 83 -8.90 -1.13 11.82
N SER A 84 -9.12 -1.52 10.57
CA SER A 84 -8.20 -2.34 9.78
C SER A 84 -8.19 -1.91 8.31
N LEU A 85 -7.20 -2.39 7.57
CA LEU A 85 -7.18 -2.29 6.11
C LEU A 85 -7.46 -3.68 5.51
N GLN A 86 -8.26 -3.71 4.45
CA GLN A 86 -8.45 -4.90 3.65
C GLN A 86 -7.20 -5.20 2.80
N SER A 87 -7.12 -6.42 2.27
CA SER A 87 -6.03 -6.81 1.37
C SER A 87 -5.95 -5.86 0.17
N PRO A 88 -4.73 -5.49 -0.28
CA PRO A 88 -4.56 -4.66 -1.47
C PRO A 88 -5.23 -5.28 -2.70
N VAL A 89 -5.93 -4.45 -3.47
CA VAL A 89 -6.52 -4.81 -4.76
C VAL A 89 -5.81 -4.00 -5.84
N GLU A 90 -5.24 -4.66 -6.87
CA GLU A 90 -4.76 -3.97 -8.08
C GLU A 90 -6.00 -3.45 -8.84
N THR A 91 -6.21 -2.14 -8.84
CA THR A 91 -7.34 -1.50 -9.52
C THR A 91 -7.00 -1.08 -10.94
N TRP A 92 -5.71 -0.89 -11.22
CA TRP A 92 -5.19 -0.55 -12.54
C TRP A 92 -3.76 -1.05 -12.71
N SER A 93 -3.40 -1.41 -13.94
CA SER A 93 -2.01 -1.47 -14.37
C SER A 93 -1.85 -1.07 -15.83
N GLY A 94 -0.70 -0.50 -16.16
CA GLY A 94 -0.41 0.01 -17.49
C GLY A 94 0.98 0.63 -17.58
N SER A 95 1.25 1.35 -18.66
CA SER A 95 2.38 2.28 -18.72
C SER A 95 1.85 3.67 -18.42
N VAL A 96 2.47 4.38 -17.48
CA VAL A 96 2.36 5.84 -17.46
C VAL A 96 3.26 6.36 -18.57
N VAL A 97 2.69 7.13 -19.50
CA VAL A 97 3.40 7.74 -20.64
C VAL A 97 4.28 8.90 -20.23
#